data_AF-A0A3L7XSH9-F1
#
_entry.id   AF-A0A3L7XSH9-F1
#
_cell.length_a   1.000
_cell.length_b   1.000
_cell.length_c   1.000
_cell.angle_alpha   90.00
_cell.angle_beta   90.00
_cell.angle_gamma   90.00
#
_symmetry.space_group_name_H-M   'P 1'
#
loop_
_entity.id
_entity.type
_entity.pdbx_description
1 polymer ?
#
loop_
_entity_poly.entity_id
_entity_poly.type
_entity_poly.pdbx_seq_one_letter_code
_entity_poly.pdbx_strand_id
1 'polypeptide(L)' 'MTLADDVLAGDRRALARVLTLVERAAPEARAILAALYSATGRAHLVGITGAPGAGKATLINALA' A
#
# COMPACT_ATOMS: atom_id res chain seq x y z
N MET A 1 6.97 -9.87 -17.49
CA MET A 1 6.92 -9.06 -16.26
C MET A 1 5.76 -9.56 -15.43
N THR A 2 6.00 -9.78 -14.14
CA THR A 2 4.98 -10.14 -13.17
C THR A 2 4.32 -8.89 -12.60
N LEU A 3 3.15 -9.03 -11.97
CA LEU A 3 2.49 -7.91 -11.31
C LEU A 3 3.34 -7.30 -10.19
N ALA A 4 4.21 -8.09 -9.56
CA ALA A 4 5.17 -7.60 -8.56
C ALA A 4 6.27 -6.74 -9.22
N ASP A 5 6.78 -7.14 -10.39
CA ASP A 5 7.76 -6.34 -11.14
C ASP A 5 7.19 -4.98 -11.55
N ASP A 6 5.94 -4.95 -12.01
CA ASP A 6 5.25 -3.71 -12.39
C ASP A 6 5.07 -2.78 -11.18
N VAL A 7 4.77 -3.33 -9.99
CA VAL A 7 4.71 -2.57 -8.73
C VAL A 7 6.08 -1.97 -8.38
N LEU A 8 7.15 -2.76 -8.50
CA LEU A 8 8.51 -2.29 -8.22
C LEU A 8 8.99 -1.25 -9.24
N ALA A 9 8.46 -1.28 -10.46
CA ALA A 9 8.67 -0.25 -11.48
C ALA A 9 7.84 1.03 -11.25
N GLY A 10 6.97 1.06 -10.22
CA GLY A 10 6.16 2.22 -9.87
C GLY A 10 4.83 2.34 -10.63
N ASP A 11 4.34 1.27 -11.28
CA ASP A 11 3.04 1.30 -11.94
C ASP A 11 1.90 1.38 -10.90
N ARG A 12 1.22 2.54 -10.87
CA ARG A 12 0.09 2.81 -9.98
C ARG A 12 -1.11 1.87 -10.18
N ARG A 13 -1.37 1.43 -11.41
CA ARG A 13 -2.48 0.49 -11.70
C ARG A 13 -2.12 -0.91 -11.22
N ALA A 14 -0.86 -1.33 -11.39
CA ALA A 14 -0.40 -2.59 -10.84
C ALA A 14 -0.53 -2.62 -9.31
N LEU A 15 -0.13 -1.54 -8.64
CA LEU A 15 -0.31 -1.39 -7.18
C LEU A 15 -1.79 -1.49 -6.78
N ALA A 16 -2.68 -0.76 -7.46
CA ALA A 16 -4.12 -0.82 -7.18
C ALA A 16 -4.68 -2.25 -7.32
N ARG A 17 -4.25 -2.99 -8.35
CA ARG A 17 -4.66 -4.40 -8.54
C ARG A 17 -4.17 -5.29 -7.41
N VAL A 18 -2.91 -5.15 -6.98
CA VAL A 18 -2.38 -5.91 -5.84
C VAL A 18 -3.16 -5.62 -4.57
N LEU A 19 -3.47 -4.35 -4.28
CA LEU A 19 -4.28 -3.98 -3.12
C LEU A 19 -5.65 -4.66 -3.16
N THR A 20 -6.35 -4.63 -4.30
CA THR A 20 -7.64 -5.32 -4.47
C THR A 20 -7.52 -6.83 -4.26
N LEU A 21 -6.46 -7.48 -4.75
CA LEU A 21 -6.23 -8.92 -4.53
C LEU A 21 -6.03 -9.24 -3.05
N VAL A 22 -5.28 -8.40 -2.33
CA VAL A 22 -5.06 -8.54 -0.89
C VAL A 22 -6.36 -8.34 -0.10
N GLU A 23 -7.13 -7.30 -0.40
CA GLU A 23 -8.42 -7.02 0.26
C GLU A 23 -9.45 -8.14 0.06
N ARG A 24 -9.41 -8.81 -1.10
CA ARG A 24 -10.29 -9.94 -1.43
C ARG A 24 -9.77 -11.29 -0.93
N ALA A 25 -8.62 -11.31 -0.26
CA ALA A 25 -7.95 -12.54 0.14
C ALA A 25 -7.76 -13.54 -1.03
N ALA A 26 -7.43 -13.02 -2.22
CA ALA A 26 -7.27 -13.84 -3.41
C ALA A 26 -6.11 -14.84 -3.22
N PRO A 27 -6.21 -16.09 -3.74
CA PRO A 27 -5.18 -17.12 -3.56
C PRO A 27 -3.77 -16.67 -3.97
N GLU A 28 -3.66 -15.86 -5.03
CA GLU A 28 -2.40 -15.34 -5.57
C GLU A 28 -1.78 -14.21 -4.71
N ALA A 29 -2.55 -13.58 -3.82
CA ALA A 29 -2.09 -12.42 -3.06
C ALA A 29 -0.88 -12.75 -2.17
N ARG A 30 -0.87 -13.94 -1.57
CA ARG A 30 0.21 -14.38 -0.69
C ARG A 30 1.55 -14.47 -1.44
N ALA A 31 1.55 -15.02 -2.65
CA ALA A 31 2.74 -15.18 -3.46
C ALA A 31 3.28 -13.82 -3.93
N ILE A 32 2.38 -12.91 -4.33
CA ILE A 32 2.74 -11.54 -4.73
C ILE A 32 3.37 -10.79 -3.54
N LEU A 33 2.75 -10.86 -2.35
CA LEU A 33 3.29 -10.23 -1.15
C LEU A 33 4.67 -10.78 -0.76
N ALA A 34 4.87 -12.10 -0.90
CA ALA A 34 6.17 -12.72 -0.64
C ALA A 34 7.26 -12.19 -1.60
N ALA A 35 6.94 -12.01 -2.88
CA ALA A 35 7.85 -11.43 -3.87
C ALA A 35 8.19 -9.96 -3.57
N LEU A 36 7.21 -9.18 -3.08
CA LEU A 36 7.41 -7.77 -2.74
C LEU A 36 8.15 -7.55 -1.41
N TYR A 37 8.12 -8.53 -0.50
CA TYR A 37 8.60 -8.38 0.89
C TYR A 37 10.05 -7.87 0.98
N SER A 38 10.95 -8.37 0.13
CA SER A 38 12.37 -7.99 0.12
C SER A 38 12.62 -6.51 -0.21
N ALA A 39 11.66 -5.83 -0.85
CA ALA A 39 11.77 -4.43 -1.23
C ALA A 39 11.14 -3.45 -0.21
N THR A 40 10.55 -3.97 0.88
CA THR A 40 9.86 -3.19 1.92
C THR A 40 10.81 -2.65 3.01
N GLY A 41 10.28 -2.00 4.05
CA GLY A 41 11.06 -1.56 5.22
C GLY A 41 11.83 -0.23 5.08
N ARG A 42 11.73 0.44 3.93
CA ARG A 42 12.45 1.69 3.64
C ARG A 42 11.61 2.96 3.84
N ALA A 43 10.33 2.82 4.17
CA ALA A 43 9.41 3.95 4.37
C ALA A 43 9.25 4.28 5.86
N HIS A 44 9.00 5.55 6.17
CA HIS A 44 8.57 5.96 7.51
C HIS A 44 7.11 5.56 7.74
N LEU A 45 6.82 4.86 8.84
CA LEU A 45 5.47 4.50 9.25
C LEU A 45 5.01 5.45 10.36
N VAL A 46 3.97 6.24 10.10
CA VAL A 46 3.39 7.19 11.06
C VAL A 46 1.91 6.87 11.26
N GLY A 47 1.52 6.57 12.49
CA GLY A 47 0.11 6.35 12.86
C GLY A 47 -0.57 7.65 13.26
N ILE A 48 -1.71 7.97 12.64
CA ILE A 48 -2.51 9.16 12.95
C ILE A 48 -3.90 8.71 13.42
N THR A 49 -4.29 9.13 14.62
CA THR A 49 -5.57 8.78 15.27
C THR A 49 -6.22 10.00 15.92
N GLY A 50 -7.50 9.88 16.32
CA GLY A 50 -8.31 10.95 16.90
C GLY A 50 -9.79 10.82 16.55
N ALA A 51 -10.66 11.41 17.37
CA ALA A 51 -12.11 11.34 17.22
C ALA A 51 -12.62 11.82 15.84
N PRO A 52 -13.84 11.42 15.40
CA PRO A 52 -14.49 12.03 14.24
C PRO A 52 -14.53 13.56 14.38
N GLY A 53 -14.21 14.29 13.30
CA GLY A 53 -14.17 15.76 13.33
C GLY A 53 -12.91 16.40 13.94
N ALA A 54 -11.97 15.65 14.53
CA ALA A 54 -10.75 16.19 15.15
C ALA A 54 -9.70 16.79 14.18
N GLY A 55 -10.06 17.05 12.92
CA GLY A 55 -9.15 17.67 11.94
C GLY A 55 -8.08 16.74 11.32
N LYS A 56 -8.18 15.42 11.51
CA LYS A 56 -7.20 14.44 10.97
C LYS A 56 -6.92 14.59 9.47
N ALA A 57 -7.97 14.73 8.65
CA ALA A 57 -7.81 14.90 7.21
C ALA A 57 -7.13 16.22 6.83
N THR A 58 -7.46 17.31 7.54
CA THR A 58 -6.82 18.62 7.36
C THR A 58 -5.33 18.55 7.68
N LEU A 59 -4.97 17.90 8.80
CA LEU A 59 -3.58 17.69 9.20
C LEU A 59 -2.83 16.85 8.16
N ILE A 60 -3.39 15.71 7.74
CA ILE A 60 -2.76 14.82 6.76
C ILE A 60 -2.51 15.56 5.43
N ASN A 61 -3.48 16.34 4.94
CA ASN A 61 -3.33 17.11 3.71
C ASN A 61 -2.28 18.23 3.82
N ALA A 62 -2.05 18.78 5.02
CA ALA A 62 -1.03 19.81 5.24
C ALA A 62 0.39 19.23 5.40
N LEU A 63 0.51 17.94 5.73
CA LEU A 63 1.79 17.23 5.89
C LEU A 63 2.32 16.62 4.59
N ALA A 64 1.46 16.43 3.59
CA ALA A 64 1.77 15.81 2.29
C ALA A 64 2.14 16.85 1.24
#